data_AF-A0A952VAU5-F1
#
_entry.id   AF-A0A952VAU5-F1
#
_cell.length_a   1.000
_cell.length_b   1.000
_cell.length_c   1.000
_cell.angle_alpha   90.00
_cell.angle_beta   90.00
_cell.angle_gamma   90.00
#
_symmetry.space_group_name_H-M   'P 1'
#
loop_
_entity.id
_entity.type
_entity.pdbx_description
1 polymer ?
#
loop_
_entity_poly.entity_id
_entity_poly.type
_entity_poly.pdbx_seq_one_letter_code
_entity_poly.pdbx_strand_id
1 'polypeptide(L)'
;MIKHILFPLLVFVFFAGSPYSLAQTADPLNEQPSRLRSMIEQHAQDVGAYGRFYSAGTSPVRYERFKQIYAGRLAELEKLNFDTLAHHEQVDYLLFKNHLERELRELDRYQAQLREMEPILPFMRTISDLEDERRRLETIDPAKKAAELDDLAKRIAALQKDIAGGKVQKPKRTVAYRAVRTLASLRSTLRNWFNFHNAYDPNFTWWNKKPYEAVETALQKYSEYVARELVGIAPDDRVTIIGDPIGREALIEELRSEMIPYTPEELVEIANKEFEWCVAEFKKASREMGFGDDYMKAVEAVKLKYVEPGKQPELIRDQALEAIEYVKKHNLVTVPKEAEETWRMEMMSPERQLIAPFFLGGETILVSYPTDGMTHEQKMMSMRGNNPHFARAVTHHELIPGHHLQQFMNRRHRTYRSMFRTPFWSEGWALYWEFILWDRGFTATPEDKIGALFWRSHRAARIIFSLNFHLEKMTPQEAVDLLVDKVGHERENALAEVRRSFAGDYGPLYQMAYMMGGLQFYQLHKDLVGSKKMTDAQFHDAILRENTMPVEMVRAILTKQKLNRDFQTNWRYYPGLSK
;
A
#
# COMPACT_ATOMS: atom_id res chain seq x y z
N MET A 1 75.62 -6.00 -19.69
CA MET A 1 75.18 -6.01 -18.28
C MET A 1 73.69 -5.70 -18.25
N ILE A 2 72.83 -6.69 -18.45
CA ILE A 2 71.37 -6.53 -18.40
C ILE A 2 70.82 -7.75 -17.67
N LYS A 3 70.25 -7.53 -16.48
CA LYS A 3 69.61 -8.53 -15.62
C LYS A 3 68.19 -8.77 -16.13
N HIS A 4 67.84 -10.00 -16.49
CA HIS A 4 66.47 -10.45 -16.59
C HIS A 4 66.19 -11.50 -15.52
N ILE A 5 65.16 -11.23 -14.72
CA ILE A 5 64.64 -12.04 -13.62
C ILE A 5 63.72 -13.11 -14.24
N LEU A 6 63.99 -14.39 -13.94
CA LEU A 6 63.09 -15.52 -14.23
C LEU A 6 61.96 -15.56 -13.19
N PHE A 7 60.71 -15.66 -13.66
CA PHE A 7 59.55 -16.10 -12.86
C PHE A 7 59.44 -17.63 -12.95
N PRO A 8 59.18 -18.37 -11.85
CA PRO A 8 58.90 -19.79 -11.91
C PRO A 8 57.42 -20.05 -12.25
N LEU A 9 57.22 -20.99 -13.16
CA LEU A 9 55.94 -21.55 -13.58
C LEU A 9 55.36 -22.41 -12.45
N LEU A 10 54.20 -22.05 -11.90
CA LEU A 10 53.50 -22.83 -10.87
C LEU A 10 52.55 -23.83 -11.55
N VAL A 11 52.88 -25.11 -11.44
CA VAL A 11 52.08 -26.25 -11.92
C VAL A 11 50.90 -26.46 -10.97
N PHE A 12 49.67 -26.23 -11.45
CA PHE A 12 48.45 -26.62 -10.73
C PHE A 12 48.10 -28.08 -11.06
N VAL A 13 48.17 -28.94 -10.04
CA VAL A 13 47.66 -30.31 -10.08
C VAL A 13 46.13 -30.26 -9.95
N PHE A 14 45.42 -30.72 -10.99
CA PHE A 14 43.98 -30.93 -10.92
C PHE A 14 43.67 -32.19 -10.12
N PHE A 15 43.06 -32.04 -8.94
CA PHE A 15 42.35 -33.13 -8.28
C PHE A 15 40.99 -33.32 -8.97
N ALA A 16 40.80 -34.47 -9.61
CA ALA A 16 39.49 -34.92 -10.08
C ALA A 16 38.64 -35.29 -8.85
N GLY A 17 37.78 -34.37 -8.41
CA GLY A 17 36.74 -34.65 -7.43
C GLY A 17 35.59 -35.41 -8.08
N SER A 18 35.21 -36.54 -7.49
CA SER A 18 34.00 -37.29 -7.84
C SER A 18 32.77 -36.37 -7.86
N PRO A 19 31.83 -36.54 -8.81
CA PRO A 19 30.58 -35.79 -8.79
C PRO A 19 29.72 -36.31 -7.64
N TYR A 20 29.78 -35.65 -6.50
CA TYR A 20 28.68 -35.70 -5.55
C TYR A 20 27.50 -35.00 -6.25
N SER A 21 26.63 -35.80 -6.86
CA SER A 21 25.26 -35.39 -7.12
C SER A 21 24.62 -35.10 -5.77
N LEU A 22 24.73 -33.86 -5.30
CA LEU A 22 23.85 -33.34 -4.27
C LEU A 22 22.45 -33.42 -4.88
N ALA A 23 21.69 -34.45 -4.51
CA ALA A 23 20.25 -34.37 -4.58
C ALA A 23 19.86 -33.02 -3.98
N GLN A 24 19.11 -32.20 -4.72
CA GLN A 24 18.44 -31.03 -4.16
C GLN A 24 17.53 -31.54 -3.06
N THR A 25 18.06 -31.64 -1.84
CA THR A 25 17.27 -31.82 -0.64
C THR A 25 16.36 -30.61 -0.58
N ALA A 26 15.05 -30.85 -0.50
CA ALA A 26 14.05 -29.80 -0.36
C ALA A 26 14.54 -28.79 0.66
N ASP A 27 14.75 -27.54 0.22
CA ASP A 27 14.99 -26.43 1.12
C ASP A 27 13.79 -26.39 2.07
N PRO A 28 13.97 -26.56 3.39
CA PRO A 28 12.86 -26.57 4.34
C PRO A 28 12.09 -25.24 4.36
N LEU A 29 12.63 -24.18 3.75
CA LEU A 29 11.99 -22.89 3.53
C LEU A 29 11.33 -22.78 2.14
N ASN A 30 11.68 -23.64 1.17
CA ASN A 30 11.07 -23.74 -0.15
C ASN A 30 10.54 -25.16 -0.43
N GLU A 31 9.29 -25.40 -0.05
CA GLU A 31 8.53 -26.56 -0.51
C GLU A 31 8.34 -26.50 -2.03
N GLN A 32 8.96 -27.46 -2.75
CA GLN A 32 9.05 -27.66 -4.22
C GLN A 32 9.06 -26.37 -5.09
N PRO A 33 10.17 -26.05 -5.77
CA PRO A 33 10.26 -24.84 -6.56
C PRO A 33 9.30 -24.89 -7.76
N SER A 34 8.35 -23.96 -7.79
CA SER A 34 7.46 -23.73 -8.94
C SER A 34 8.26 -23.48 -10.21
N ARG A 35 7.86 -24.09 -11.34
CA ARG A 35 8.48 -23.84 -12.65
C ARG A 35 8.40 -22.37 -13.09
N LEU A 36 7.46 -21.60 -12.53
CA LEU A 36 7.32 -20.17 -12.83
C LEU A 36 8.25 -19.28 -11.99
N ARG A 37 8.85 -19.80 -10.93
CA ARG A 37 9.66 -19.00 -9.99
C ARG A 37 10.71 -18.14 -10.69
N SER A 38 11.52 -18.76 -11.56
CA SER A 38 12.60 -18.04 -12.25
C SER A 38 12.05 -16.94 -13.16
N MET A 39 10.93 -17.20 -13.84
CA MET A 39 10.27 -16.22 -14.72
C MET A 39 9.74 -15.03 -13.92
N ILE A 40 9.12 -15.28 -12.76
CA ILE A 40 8.58 -14.27 -11.85
C ILE A 40 9.71 -13.41 -11.25
N GLU A 41 10.76 -14.06 -10.72
CA GLU A 41 11.91 -13.35 -10.13
C GLU A 41 12.65 -12.50 -11.17
N GLN A 42 12.90 -13.04 -12.38
CA GLN A 42 13.51 -12.29 -13.47
C GLN A 42 12.66 -11.07 -13.85
N HIS A 43 11.36 -11.26 -14.02
CA HIS A 43 10.47 -10.16 -14.34
C HIS A 43 10.50 -9.06 -13.27
N ALA A 44 10.46 -9.41 -11.99
CA ALA A 44 10.55 -8.45 -10.90
C ALA A 44 11.88 -7.66 -10.94
N GLN A 45 13.01 -8.33 -11.20
CA GLN A 45 14.31 -7.66 -11.34
C GLN A 45 14.37 -6.75 -12.58
N ASP A 46 13.83 -7.22 -13.71
CA ASP A 46 13.77 -6.46 -14.96
C ASP A 46 12.97 -5.17 -14.78
N VAL A 47 11.75 -5.27 -14.25
CA VAL A 47 10.88 -4.13 -13.95
C VAL A 47 11.58 -3.13 -13.03
N GLY A 48 12.26 -3.61 -11.99
CA GLY A 48 13.06 -2.77 -11.10
C GLY A 48 14.21 -2.05 -11.82
N ALA A 49 14.95 -2.75 -12.69
CA ALA A 49 16.05 -2.18 -13.46
C ALA A 49 15.55 -1.12 -14.46
N TYR A 50 14.51 -1.44 -15.23
CA TYR A 50 13.89 -0.49 -16.16
C TYR A 50 13.24 0.69 -15.45
N GLY A 51 12.68 0.48 -14.26
CA GLY A 51 12.10 1.54 -13.43
C GLY A 51 13.11 2.60 -13.04
N ARG A 52 14.32 2.18 -12.64
CA ARG A 52 15.45 3.08 -12.33
C ARG A 52 16.05 3.72 -13.58
N PHE A 53 16.06 3.01 -14.71
CA PHE A 53 16.64 3.50 -15.95
C PHE A 53 15.75 4.52 -16.67
N TYR A 54 14.45 4.27 -16.81
CA TYR A 54 13.47 5.17 -17.43
C TYR A 54 12.87 6.16 -16.43
N SER A 55 13.68 6.91 -15.70
CA SER A 55 13.29 7.78 -14.58
C SER A 55 12.16 8.80 -14.85
N ALA A 56 11.96 9.25 -16.10
CA ALA A 56 10.91 10.21 -16.45
C ALA A 56 9.53 9.55 -16.56
N GLY A 57 8.67 9.73 -15.55
CA GLY A 57 7.31 9.16 -15.53
C GLY A 57 6.44 9.59 -16.71
N THR A 58 6.55 10.84 -17.14
CA THR A 58 5.78 11.43 -18.25
C THR A 58 6.33 11.09 -19.64
N SER A 59 7.42 10.32 -19.74
CA SER A 59 8.03 9.97 -21.03
C SER A 59 7.18 8.95 -21.81
N PRO A 60 6.82 9.24 -23.08
CA PRO A 60 6.22 8.25 -23.97
C PRO A 60 7.13 7.04 -24.21
N VAL A 61 8.45 7.22 -24.20
CA VAL A 61 9.42 6.14 -24.36
C VAL A 61 9.36 5.18 -23.17
N ARG A 62 9.17 5.71 -21.95
CA ARG A 62 8.94 4.89 -20.76
C ARG A 62 7.67 4.06 -20.92
N TYR A 63 6.55 4.69 -21.28
CA TYR A 63 5.27 4.01 -21.48
C TYR A 63 5.41 2.84 -22.47
N GLU A 64 5.95 3.10 -23.66
CA GLU A 64 6.12 2.06 -24.69
C GLU A 64 7.04 0.92 -24.22
N ARG A 65 8.11 1.25 -23.49
CA ARG A 65 9.03 0.22 -23.01
C ARG A 65 8.38 -0.70 -21.97
N PHE A 66 7.66 -0.13 -21.01
CA PHE A 66 6.97 -0.93 -19.99
C PHE A 66 5.84 -1.75 -20.60
N LYS A 67 5.09 -1.19 -21.56
CA LYS A 67 4.08 -1.93 -22.32
C LYS A 67 4.67 -3.15 -23.04
N GLN A 68 5.82 -2.99 -23.70
CA GLN A 68 6.54 -4.10 -24.35
C GLN A 68 6.98 -5.18 -23.35
N ILE A 69 7.49 -4.77 -22.18
CA ILE A 69 7.94 -5.71 -21.14
C ILE A 69 6.77 -6.54 -20.62
N TYR A 70 5.67 -5.90 -20.22
CA TYR A 70 4.52 -6.61 -19.67
C TYR A 70 3.82 -7.48 -20.72
N ALA A 71 3.57 -6.95 -21.92
CA ALA A 71 2.93 -7.71 -23.01
C ALA A 71 3.81 -8.87 -23.49
N GLY A 72 5.13 -8.65 -23.60
CA GLY A 72 6.08 -9.71 -23.97
C GLY A 72 6.11 -10.82 -22.94
N ARG A 73 6.13 -10.48 -21.65
CA ARG A 73 6.11 -11.47 -20.57
C ARG A 73 4.79 -12.24 -20.50
N LEU A 74 3.66 -11.57 -20.74
CA LEU A 74 2.36 -12.22 -20.82
C LEU A 74 2.31 -13.23 -21.97
N ALA A 75 2.82 -12.87 -23.15
CA ALA A 75 2.90 -13.78 -24.29
C ALA A 75 3.85 -14.97 -24.06
N GLU A 76 4.90 -14.82 -23.25
CA GLU A 76 5.74 -15.94 -22.82
C GLU A 76 5.00 -16.88 -21.86
N LEU A 77 4.31 -16.32 -20.87
CA LEU A 77 3.50 -17.07 -19.91
C LEU A 77 2.43 -17.91 -20.63
N GLU A 78 1.77 -17.33 -21.62
CA GLU A 78 0.74 -17.98 -22.44
C GLU A 78 1.25 -19.10 -23.36
N LYS A 79 2.56 -19.34 -23.43
CA LYS A 79 3.10 -20.54 -24.11
C LYS A 79 3.10 -21.78 -23.21
N LEU A 80 2.99 -21.60 -21.89
CA LEU A 80 2.97 -22.72 -20.95
C LEU A 80 1.65 -23.48 -21.04
N ASN A 81 1.73 -24.82 -21.07
CA ASN A 81 0.54 -25.66 -20.99
C ASN A 81 0.02 -25.72 -19.54
N PHE A 82 -1.03 -24.95 -19.27
CA PHE A 82 -1.66 -24.81 -17.96
C PHE A 82 -2.09 -26.14 -17.33
N ASP A 83 -2.59 -27.08 -18.13
CA ASP A 83 -3.12 -28.36 -17.62
C ASP A 83 -2.00 -29.32 -17.18
N THR A 84 -0.75 -29.04 -17.57
CA THR A 84 0.43 -29.80 -17.11
C THR A 84 1.06 -29.22 -15.86
N LEU A 85 0.59 -28.06 -15.39
CA LEU A 85 1.07 -27.40 -14.18
C LEU A 85 0.53 -28.13 -12.94
N ALA A 86 1.39 -28.31 -11.92
CA ALA A 86 0.94 -28.72 -10.61
C ALA A 86 0.01 -27.63 -10.03
N HIS A 87 -0.86 -28.00 -9.10
CA HIS A 87 -1.88 -27.08 -8.58
C HIS A 87 -1.32 -25.75 -8.04
N HIS A 88 -0.20 -25.78 -7.32
CA HIS A 88 0.46 -24.56 -6.83
C HIS A 88 1.09 -23.72 -7.96
N GLU A 89 1.53 -24.35 -9.05
CA GLU A 89 2.04 -23.68 -10.24
C GLU A 89 0.90 -23.06 -11.07
N GLN A 90 -0.28 -23.67 -11.08
CA GLN A 90 -1.49 -23.08 -11.68
C GLN A 90 -1.88 -21.79 -10.96
N VAL A 91 -1.75 -21.76 -9.63
CA VAL A 91 -1.94 -20.53 -8.85
C VAL A 91 -0.88 -19.49 -9.23
N ASP A 92 0.41 -19.86 -9.26
CA ASP A 92 1.47 -18.93 -9.67
C ASP A 92 1.25 -18.37 -11.08
N TYR A 93 0.74 -19.20 -12.00
CA TYR A 93 0.37 -18.78 -13.35
C TYR A 93 -0.72 -17.71 -13.32
N LEU A 94 -1.80 -17.93 -12.57
CA LEU A 94 -2.92 -16.99 -12.49
C LEU A 94 -2.52 -15.69 -11.80
N LEU A 95 -1.70 -15.77 -10.73
CA LEU A 95 -1.15 -14.59 -10.06
C LEU A 95 -0.32 -13.74 -11.02
N PHE A 96 0.55 -14.40 -11.78
CA PHE A 96 1.43 -13.68 -12.68
C PHE A 96 0.70 -13.09 -13.89
N LYS A 97 -0.24 -13.85 -14.48
CA LYS A 97 -1.13 -13.34 -15.53
C LYS A 97 -1.91 -12.12 -15.05
N ASN A 98 -2.57 -12.23 -13.90
CA ASN A 98 -3.36 -11.14 -13.32
C ASN A 98 -2.51 -9.90 -13.03
N HIS A 99 -1.29 -10.06 -12.51
CA HIS A 99 -0.36 -8.95 -12.31
C HIS A 99 -0.01 -8.25 -13.63
N LEU A 100 0.42 -8.98 -14.66
CA LEU A 100 0.83 -8.41 -15.94
C LEU A 100 -0.33 -7.67 -16.64
N GLU A 101 -1.54 -8.26 -16.60
CA GLU A 101 -2.73 -7.64 -17.16
C GLU A 101 -3.14 -6.37 -16.39
N ARG A 102 -3.00 -6.36 -15.06
CA ARG A 102 -3.25 -5.18 -14.23
C ARG A 102 -2.25 -4.07 -14.54
N GLU A 103 -0.96 -4.38 -14.61
CA GLU A 103 0.09 -3.40 -14.94
C GLU A 103 -0.13 -2.76 -16.32
N LEU A 104 -0.57 -3.54 -17.31
CA LEU A 104 -0.93 -3.00 -18.63
C LEU A 104 -2.12 -2.02 -18.55
N ARG A 105 -3.16 -2.35 -17.79
CA ARG A 105 -4.30 -1.44 -17.56
C ARG A 105 -3.89 -0.17 -16.83
N GLU A 106 -3.04 -0.28 -15.80
CA GLU A 106 -2.54 0.87 -15.05
C GLU A 106 -1.69 1.80 -15.92
N LEU A 107 -0.85 1.25 -16.81
CA LEU A 107 -0.11 2.05 -17.80
C LEU A 107 -1.06 2.84 -18.71
N ASP A 108 -2.10 2.19 -19.24
CA ASP A 108 -3.06 2.83 -20.14
C ASP A 108 -3.89 3.90 -19.42
N ARG A 109 -4.27 3.65 -18.16
CA ARG A 109 -4.96 4.61 -17.29
C ARG A 109 -4.10 5.82 -17.00
N TYR A 110 -2.83 5.62 -16.63
CA TYR A 110 -1.89 6.71 -16.40
C TYR A 110 -1.66 7.53 -17.67
N GLN A 111 -1.52 6.87 -18.83
CA GLN A 111 -1.39 7.56 -20.11
C GLN A 111 -2.66 8.37 -20.46
N ALA A 112 -3.85 7.89 -20.11
CA ALA A 112 -5.09 8.66 -20.25
C ALA A 112 -5.10 9.91 -19.36
N GLN A 113 -4.66 9.79 -18.11
CA GLN A 113 -4.54 10.94 -17.20
C GLN A 113 -3.54 11.98 -17.71
N LEU A 114 -2.41 11.56 -18.31
CA LEU A 114 -1.47 12.49 -18.94
C LEU A 114 -2.12 13.27 -20.10
N ARG A 115 -2.96 12.62 -20.92
CA ARG A 115 -3.72 13.28 -21.99
C ARG A 115 -4.75 14.28 -21.44
N GLU A 116 -5.42 13.95 -20.33
CA GLU A 116 -6.35 14.90 -19.68
C GLU A 116 -5.64 16.16 -19.17
N MET A 117 -4.38 16.03 -18.73
CA MET A 117 -3.57 17.15 -18.25
C MET A 117 -2.84 17.91 -19.36
N GLU A 118 -2.69 17.33 -20.56
CA GLU A 118 -1.94 17.91 -21.67
C GLU A 118 -2.30 19.37 -21.99
N PRO A 119 -3.59 19.80 -22.00
CA PRO A 119 -3.94 21.20 -22.26
C PRO A 119 -3.34 22.21 -21.27
N ILE A 120 -3.06 21.78 -20.03
CA ILE A 120 -2.47 22.63 -18.99
C ILE A 120 -1.02 22.21 -18.64
N LEU A 121 -0.46 21.21 -19.32
CA LEU A 121 0.93 20.76 -19.18
C LEU A 121 1.59 20.40 -20.53
N PRO A 122 1.45 21.22 -21.60
CA PRO A 122 1.92 20.88 -22.94
C PRO A 122 3.45 20.73 -23.02
N PHE A 123 4.18 21.22 -22.02
CA PHE A 123 5.64 21.17 -21.93
C PHE A 123 6.18 19.90 -21.24
N MET A 124 5.32 18.98 -20.76
CA MET A 124 5.74 17.71 -20.16
C MET A 124 6.73 16.95 -21.04
N ARG A 125 6.45 16.90 -22.34
CA ARG A 125 7.27 16.21 -23.31
C ARG A 125 8.68 16.79 -23.41
N THR A 126 8.83 18.12 -23.51
CA THR A 126 10.14 18.78 -23.57
C THR A 126 11.03 18.40 -22.38
N ILE A 127 10.50 18.42 -21.16
CA ILE A 127 11.25 18.03 -19.96
C ILE A 127 11.58 16.53 -19.96
N SER A 128 10.66 15.70 -20.46
CA SER A 128 10.87 14.25 -20.55
C SER A 128 11.96 13.90 -21.56
N ASP A 129 11.97 14.59 -22.70
CA ASP A 129 12.93 14.41 -23.79
C ASP A 129 14.36 14.76 -23.33
N LEU A 130 14.55 15.83 -22.55
CA LEU A 130 15.84 16.18 -21.94
C LEU A 130 16.40 15.04 -21.07
N GLU A 131 15.58 14.46 -20.19
CA GLU A 131 15.99 13.34 -19.36
C GLU A 131 16.27 12.08 -20.19
N ASP A 132 15.49 11.86 -21.24
CA ASP A 132 15.67 10.74 -22.16
C ASP A 132 16.97 10.84 -22.98
N GLU A 133 17.37 12.04 -23.40
CA GLU A 133 18.67 12.31 -24.02
C GLU A 133 19.82 12.02 -23.05
N ARG A 134 19.72 12.52 -21.80
CA ARG A 134 20.72 12.25 -20.76
C ARG A 134 20.83 10.76 -20.48
N ARG A 135 19.71 10.05 -20.38
CA ARG A 135 19.68 8.59 -20.20
C ARG A 135 20.42 7.85 -21.33
N ARG A 136 20.37 8.37 -22.56
CA ARG A 136 21.10 7.83 -23.72
C ARG A 136 22.55 8.31 -23.84
N LEU A 137 23.01 9.16 -22.92
CA LEU A 137 24.35 9.76 -22.92
C LEU A 137 24.64 10.52 -24.22
N GLU A 138 23.62 11.14 -24.81
CA GLU A 138 23.79 11.92 -26.03
C GLU A 138 24.68 13.13 -25.76
N THR A 139 25.49 13.50 -26.76
CA THR A 139 26.30 14.72 -26.68
C THR A 139 25.38 15.93 -26.77
N ILE A 140 25.51 16.84 -25.81
CA ILE A 140 24.73 18.07 -25.78
C ILE A 140 25.49 19.23 -26.42
N ASP A 141 24.76 20.12 -27.06
CA ASP A 141 25.23 21.45 -27.43
C ASP A 141 24.73 22.44 -26.35
N PRO A 142 25.62 22.91 -25.46
CA PRO A 142 25.24 23.80 -24.36
C PRO A 142 24.45 25.04 -24.76
N ALA A 143 24.79 25.66 -25.90
CA ALA A 143 24.13 26.88 -26.36
C ALA A 143 22.71 26.59 -26.84
N LYS A 144 22.52 25.49 -27.57
CA LYS A 144 21.19 25.05 -28.00
C LYS A 144 20.30 24.66 -26.83
N LYS A 145 20.84 23.93 -25.84
CA LYS A 145 20.07 23.56 -24.64
C LYS A 145 19.71 24.78 -23.79
N ALA A 146 20.58 25.78 -23.72
CA ALA A 146 20.26 27.06 -23.09
C ALA A 146 19.10 27.79 -23.79
N ALA A 147 19.09 27.80 -25.14
CA ALA A 147 18.00 28.37 -25.91
C ALA A 147 16.68 27.59 -25.73
N GLU A 148 16.74 26.25 -25.68
CA GLU A 148 15.59 25.39 -25.41
C GLU A 148 14.99 25.65 -24.02
N LEU A 149 15.83 25.79 -22.99
CA LEU A 149 15.40 26.14 -21.63
C LEU A 149 14.79 27.56 -21.56
N ASP A 150 15.39 28.54 -22.24
CA ASP A 150 14.85 29.91 -22.28
C ASP A 150 13.46 29.96 -22.95
N ASP A 151 13.28 29.26 -24.07
CA ASP A 151 11.99 29.11 -24.75
C ASP A 151 10.97 28.36 -23.87
N LEU A 152 11.39 27.28 -23.20
CA LEU A 152 10.56 26.55 -22.25
C LEU A 152 10.04 27.46 -21.12
N ALA A 153 10.90 28.27 -20.51
CA ALA A 153 10.51 29.22 -19.45
C ALA A 153 9.46 30.22 -19.96
N LYS A 154 9.65 30.75 -21.18
CA LYS A 154 8.70 31.67 -21.83
C LYS A 154 7.36 31.00 -22.11
N ARG A 155 7.35 29.76 -22.62
CA ARG A 155 6.13 28.98 -22.90
C ARG A 155 5.33 28.70 -21.64
N ILE A 156 5.99 28.32 -20.53
CA ILE A 156 5.32 28.10 -19.24
C ILE A 156 4.65 29.40 -18.75
N ALA A 157 5.37 30.53 -18.81
CA ALA A 157 4.83 31.82 -18.42
C ALA A 157 3.69 32.30 -19.33
N ALA A 158 3.76 32.04 -20.64
CA ALA A 158 2.71 32.34 -21.59
C ALA A 158 1.46 31.49 -21.34
N LEU A 159 1.61 30.18 -21.10
CA LEU A 159 0.51 29.28 -20.78
C LEU A 159 -0.26 29.75 -19.54
N GLN A 160 0.44 30.17 -18.49
CA GLN A 160 -0.21 30.72 -17.30
C GLN A 160 -1.12 31.90 -17.64
N LYS A 161 -0.63 32.82 -18.50
CA LYS A 161 -1.42 33.98 -18.95
C LYS A 161 -2.59 33.57 -19.82
N ASP A 162 -2.42 32.57 -20.67
CA ASP A 162 -3.48 32.08 -21.56
C ASP A 162 -4.60 31.37 -20.79
N ILE A 163 -4.27 30.60 -19.74
CA ILE A 163 -5.27 30.02 -18.82
C ILE A 163 -5.98 31.14 -18.05
N ALA A 164 -5.23 32.10 -17.49
CA ALA A 164 -5.81 33.23 -16.76
C ALA A 164 -6.71 34.10 -17.65
N GLY A 165 -6.35 34.26 -18.92
CA GLY A 165 -7.11 34.99 -19.93
C GLY A 165 -8.23 34.20 -20.61
N GLY A 166 -8.48 32.95 -20.20
CA GLY A 166 -9.56 32.11 -20.72
C GLY A 166 -9.34 31.56 -22.13
N LYS A 167 -8.12 31.63 -22.68
CA LYS A 167 -7.78 31.02 -23.98
C LYS A 167 -7.63 29.51 -23.89
N VAL A 168 -7.33 28.99 -22.69
CA VAL A 168 -7.29 27.56 -22.38
C VAL A 168 -8.46 27.23 -21.46
N GLN A 169 -9.24 26.22 -21.83
CA GLN A 169 -10.37 25.76 -21.03
C GLN A 169 -9.89 25.29 -19.66
N LYS A 170 -10.52 25.79 -18.58
CA LYS A 170 -10.20 25.33 -17.22
C LYS A 170 -10.58 23.84 -17.07
N PRO A 171 -9.66 22.99 -16.57
CA PRO A 171 -9.94 21.58 -16.39
C PRO A 171 -10.82 21.35 -15.15
N LYS A 172 -11.27 20.11 -14.94
CA LYS A 172 -11.87 19.71 -13.65
C LYS A 172 -10.86 19.92 -12.51
N ARG A 173 -11.36 20.21 -11.31
CA ARG A 173 -10.55 20.41 -10.09
C ARG A 173 -9.59 19.23 -9.83
N THR A 174 -10.04 18.00 -10.05
CA THR A 174 -9.26 16.77 -9.87
C THR A 174 -8.12 16.65 -10.89
N VAL A 175 -8.35 17.02 -12.15
CA VAL A 175 -7.33 17.07 -13.20
C VAL A 175 -6.27 18.13 -12.87
N ALA A 176 -6.68 19.31 -12.40
CA ALA A 176 -5.75 20.33 -11.92
C ALA A 176 -4.93 19.84 -10.71
N TYR A 177 -5.54 19.10 -9.79
CA TYR A 177 -4.84 18.52 -8.64
C TYR A 177 -3.79 17.49 -9.06
N ARG A 178 -4.11 16.60 -10.02
CA ARG A 178 -3.11 15.71 -10.63
C ARG A 178 -1.99 16.48 -11.32
N ALA A 179 -2.30 17.61 -11.95
CA ALA A 179 -1.30 18.44 -12.62
C ALA A 179 -0.29 19.03 -11.61
N VAL A 180 -0.73 19.45 -10.41
CA VAL A 180 0.19 19.89 -9.34
C VAL A 180 1.18 18.78 -8.95
N ARG A 181 0.71 17.54 -8.77
CA ARG A 181 1.58 16.39 -8.46
C ARG A 181 2.55 16.09 -9.61
N THR A 182 2.05 16.17 -10.84
CA THR A 182 2.86 15.93 -12.05
C THR A 182 3.93 17.01 -12.23
N LEU A 183 3.63 18.28 -11.93
CA LEU A 183 4.60 19.38 -11.93
C LEU A 183 5.76 19.14 -10.95
N ALA A 184 5.48 18.60 -9.76
CA ALA A 184 6.53 18.24 -8.81
C ALA A 184 7.47 17.14 -9.38
N SER A 185 6.90 16.15 -10.08
CA SER A 185 7.69 15.12 -10.78
C SER A 185 8.55 15.72 -11.90
N LEU A 186 7.97 16.55 -12.76
CA LEU A 186 8.68 17.22 -13.87
C LEU A 186 9.86 18.07 -13.38
N ARG A 187 9.66 18.83 -12.29
CA ARG A 187 10.75 19.60 -11.68
C ARG A 187 11.88 18.72 -11.17
N SER A 188 11.55 17.58 -10.56
CA SER A 188 12.58 16.62 -10.14
C SER A 188 13.31 16.02 -11.35
N THR A 189 12.59 15.70 -12.43
CA THR A 189 13.17 15.23 -13.70
C THR A 189 14.12 16.26 -14.30
N LEU A 190 13.69 17.52 -14.43
CA LEU A 190 14.52 18.61 -14.95
C LEU A 190 15.77 18.85 -14.09
N ARG A 191 15.63 18.83 -12.77
CA ARG A 191 16.74 18.97 -11.83
C ARG A 191 17.76 17.83 -11.96
N ASN A 192 17.30 16.59 -12.10
CA ASN A 192 18.19 15.45 -12.31
C ASN A 192 18.97 15.59 -13.62
N TRP A 193 18.30 16.04 -14.68
CA TRP A 193 18.95 16.36 -15.95
C TRP A 193 20.02 17.44 -15.80
N PHE A 194 19.68 18.57 -15.20
CA PHE A 194 20.59 19.70 -15.03
C PHE A 194 21.80 19.34 -14.16
N ASN A 195 21.58 18.68 -13.03
CA ASN A 195 22.63 18.34 -12.06
C ASN A 195 23.66 17.35 -12.61
N PHE A 196 23.28 16.52 -13.59
CA PHE A 196 24.22 15.59 -14.22
C PHE A 196 25.35 16.33 -14.96
N HIS A 197 25.06 17.50 -15.54
CA HIS A 197 26.02 18.29 -16.32
C HIS A 197 26.60 19.49 -15.55
N ASN A 198 25.79 20.11 -14.68
CA ASN A 198 26.15 21.33 -13.96
C ASN A 198 27.38 21.13 -13.05
N ALA A 199 28.28 22.11 -13.05
CA ALA A 199 29.58 22.13 -12.37
C ALA A 199 30.60 21.05 -12.82
N TYR A 200 30.17 20.00 -13.51
CA TYR A 200 31.06 19.01 -14.14
C TYR A 200 31.56 19.49 -15.51
N ASP A 201 30.65 19.94 -16.38
CA ASP A 201 30.98 20.58 -17.66
C ASP A 201 30.90 22.12 -17.52
N PRO A 202 32.04 22.83 -17.54
CA PRO A 202 32.06 24.28 -17.38
C PRO A 202 31.35 25.03 -18.51
N ASN A 203 31.41 24.52 -19.74
CA ASN A 203 30.74 25.14 -20.89
C ASN A 203 29.21 24.97 -20.77
N PHE A 204 28.76 23.77 -20.39
CA PHE A 204 27.35 23.56 -20.05
C PHE A 204 26.87 24.54 -18.98
N THR A 205 27.62 24.62 -17.88
CA THR A 205 27.28 25.47 -16.72
C THR A 205 27.19 26.94 -17.11
N TRP A 206 28.14 27.43 -17.93
CA TRP A 206 28.16 28.80 -18.42
C TRP A 206 26.90 29.16 -19.20
N TRP A 207 26.46 28.28 -20.11
CA TRP A 207 25.27 28.50 -20.93
C TRP A 207 23.95 28.26 -20.18
N ASN A 208 23.85 27.19 -19.39
CA ASN A 208 22.56 26.63 -18.97
C ASN A 208 22.13 27.02 -17.55
N LYS A 209 23.05 27.49 -16.68
CA LYS A 209 22.69 27.79 -15.29
C LYS A 209 21.55 28.80 -15.16
N LYS A 210 21.66 29.93 -15.86
CA LYS A 210 20.64 31.00 -15.82
C LYS A 210 19.32 30.59 -16.50
N PRO A 211 19.33 29.98 -17.70
CA PRO A 211 18.10 29.43 -18.29
C PRO A 211 17.41 28.38 -17.42
N TYR A 212 18.15 27.46 -16.78
CA TYR A 212 17.59 26.48 -15.86
C TYR A 212 16.93 27.14 -14.65
N GLU A 213 17.60 28.11 -14.00
CA GLU A 213 17.03 28.89 -12.89
C GLU A 213 15.72 29.59 -13.30
N ALA A 214 15.63 30.06 -14.54
CA ALA A 214 14.42 30.67 -15.10
C ALA A 214 13.29 29.65 -15.28
N VAL A 215 13.58 28.45 -15.80
CA VAL A 215 12.58 27.37 -15.93
C VAL A 215 12.09 26.91 -14.56
N GLU A 216 12.98 26.67 -13.59
CA GLU A 216 12.58 26.28 -12.23
C GLU A 216 11.68 27.34 -11.58
N THR A 217 12.03 28.62 -11.75
CA THR A 217 11.20 29.73 -11.26
C THR A 217 9.84 29.76 -11.95
N ALA A 218 9.79 29.55 -13.26
CA ALA A 218 8.55 29.51 -14.03
C ALA A 218 7.66 28.32 -13.61
N LEU A 219 8.23 27.12 -13.47
CA LEU A 219 7.52 25.92 -13.01
C LEU A 219 7.01 26.07 -11.58
N GLN A 220 7.78 26.66 -10.66
CA GLN A 220 7.34 26.94 -9.29
C GLN A 220 6.14 27.89 -9.30
N LYS A 221 6.24 29.04 -9.98
CA LYS A 221 5.14 30.02 -10.09
C LYS A 221 3.90 29.41 -10.74
N TYR A 222 4.10 28.61 -11.79
CA TYR A 222 3.01 27.94 -12.48
C TYR A 222 2.33 26.89 -11.59
N SER A 223 3.11 26.09 -10.84
CA SER A 223 2.57 25.14 -9.88
C SER A 223 1.74 25.83 -8.78
N GLU A 224 2.22 26.95 -8.26
CA GLU A 224 1.47 27.76 -7.29
C GLU A 224 0.19 28.36 -7.89
N TYR A 225 0.23 28.76 -9.15
CA TYR A 225 -0.94 29.24 -9.90
C TYR A 225 -1.97 28.13 -10.08
N VAL A 226 -1.56 26.93 -10.54
CA VAL A 226 -2.47 25.79 -10.70
C VAL A 226 -3.10 25.41 -9.37
N ALA A 227 -2.31 25.34 -8.28
CA ALA A 227 -2.83 25.06 -6.94
C ALA A 227 -3.87 26.09 -6.47
N ARG A 228 -3.55 27.39 -6.59
CA ARG A 228 -4.44 28.46 -6.11
C ARG A 228 -5.67 28.67 -7.00
N GLU A 229 -5.46 28.82 -8.30
CA GLU A 229 -6.49 29.30 -9.23
C GLU A 229 -7.30 28.18 -9.88
N LEU A 230 -6.75 26.97 -9.98
CA LEU A 230 -7.43 25.83 -10.62
C LEU A 230 -7.88 24.76 -9.61
N VAL A 231 -7.14 24.56 -8.52
CA VAL A 231 -7.53 23.64 -7.44
C VAL A 231 -8.27 24.35 -6.30
N GLY A 232 -7.95 25.62 -6.03
CA GLY A 232 -8.53 26.38 -4.92
C GLY A 232 -7.91 26.05 -3.57
N ILE A 233 -6.60 25.79 -3.51
CA ILE A 233 -5.83 25.54 -2.29
C ILE A 233 -4.61 26.45 -2.21
N ALA A 234 -4.15 26.76 -1.00
CA ALA A 234 -2.85 27.42 -0.85
C ALA A 234 -1.72 26.46 -1.31
N PRO A 235 -0.59 26.96 -1.87
CA PRO A 235 0.48 26.09 -2.34
C PRO A 235 1.11 25.20 -1.25
N ASP A 236 1.03 25.64 0.00
CA ASP A 236 1.50 24.95 1.20
C ASP A 236 0.36 24.31 2.01
N ASP A 237 -0.87 24.29 1.48
CA ASP A 237 -2.02 23.66 2.12
C ASP A 237 -1.81 22.14 2.22
N ARG A 238 -1.76 21.65 3.47
CA ARG A 238 -1.64 20.23 3.80
C ARG A 238 -2.91 19.66 4.44
N VAL A 239 -3.97 20.45 4.52
CA VAL A 239 -5.16 20.16 5.33
C VAL A 239 -6.37 19.93 4.44
N THR A 240 -6.52 20.68 3.35
CA THR A 240 -7.64 20.54 2.43
C THR A 240 -7.61 19.18 1.73
N ILE A 241 -8.73 18.46 1.81
CA ILE A 241 -8.90 17.15 1.21
C ILE A 241 -9.56 17.31 -0.15
N ILE A 242 -8.78 17.08 -1.22
CA ILE A 242 -9.27 17.13 -2.61
C ILE A 242 -9.60 15.73 -3.10
N GLY A 243 -8.59 14.85 -3.08
CA GLY A 243 -8.62 13.50 -3.61
C GLY A 243 -8.84 13.42 -5.12
N ASP A 244 -8.83 12.20 -5.64
CA ASP A 244 -9.00 11.89 -7.07
C ASP A 244 -9.92 10.66 -7.19
N PRO A 245 -11.25 10.85 -7.24
CA PRO A 245 -12.18 9.75 -7.42
C PRO A 245 -11.92 9.07 -8.77
N ILE A 246 -11.86 7.73 -8.77
CA ILE A 246 -11.53 6.95 -9.96
C ILE A 246 -12.77 6.48 -10.72
N GLY A 247 -13.95 6.60 -10.11
CA GLY A 247 -15.22 6.17 -10.70
C GLY A 247 -15.46 4.66 -10.60
N ARG A 248 -16.70 4.27 -10.90
CA ARG A 248 -17.21 2.91 -10.73
C ARG A 248 -16.50 1.87 -11.60
N GLU A 249 -16.27 2.17 -12.87
CA GLU A 249 -15.67 1.19 -13.80
C GLU A 249 -14.22 0.86 -13.42
N ALA A 250 -13.42 1.88 -13.06
CA ALA A 250 -12.07 1.66 -12.56
C ALA A 250 -12.06 0.86 -11.24
N LEU A 251 -13.02 1.11 -10.34
CA LEU A 251 -13.16 0.29 -9.13
C LEU A 251 -13.45 -1.18 -9.46
N ILE A 252 -14.32 -1.46 -10.44
CA ILE A 252 -14.62 -2.84 -10.87
C ILE A 252 -13.37 -3.53 -11.43
N GLU A 253 -12.54 -2.81 -12.18
CA GLU A 253 -11.27 -3.34 -12.70
C GLU A 253 -10.26 -3.66 -11.58
N GLU A 254 -10.13 -2.78 -10.58
CA GLU A 254 -9.29 -3.07 -9.41
C GLU A 254 -9.83 -4.26 -8.62
N LEU A 255 -11.15 -4.34 -8.41
CA LEU A 255 -11.79 -5.45 -7.69
C LEU A 255 -11.58 -6.78 -8.41
N ARG A 256 -11.65 -6.79 -9.74
CA ARG A 256 -11.31 -7.97 -10.55
C ARG A 256 -9.86 -8.40 -10.34
N SER A 257 -8.94 -7.44 -10.29
CA SER A 257 -7.51 -7.70 -10.08
C SER A 257 -7.22 -8.25 -8.66
N GLU A 258 -8.04 -7.91 -7.69
CA GLU A 258 -8.00 -8.45 -6.32
C GLU A 258 -8.86 -9.72 -6.14
N MET A 259 -9.47 -10.22 -7.22
CA MET A 259 -10.38 -11.37 -7.20
C MET A 259 -11.52 -11.23 -6.18
N ILE A 260 -12.08 -10.03 -6.09
CA ILE A 260 -13.23 -9.71 -5.24
C ILE A 260 -14.50 -9.77 -6.11
N PRO A 261 -15.37 -10.78 -5.91
CA PRO A 261 -16.50 -11.00 -6.80
C PRO A 261 -17.71 -10.14 -6.42
N TYR A 262 -17.52 -8.93 -5.92
CA TYR A 262 -18.57 -8.01 -5.49
C TYR A 262 -18.47 -6.68 -6.24
N THR A 263 -19.60 -6.02 -6.43
CA THR A 263 -19.67 -4.62 -6.91
C THR A 263 -19.33 -3.65 -5.78
N PRO A 264 -18.89 -2.42 -6.10
CA PRO A 264 -18.70 -1.37 -5.08
C PRO A 264 -19.94 -1.14 -4.21
N GLU A 265 -21.13 -1.18 -4.78
CA GLU A 265 -22.39 -1.04 -4.05
C GLU A 265 -22.65 -2.19 -3.06
N GLU A 266 -22.46 -3.45 -3.49
CA GLU A 266 -22.59 -4.61 -2.59
C GLU A 266 -21.58 -4.53 -1.44
N LEU A 267 -20.37 -4.04 -1.68
CA LEU A 267 -19.34 -3.86 -0.66
C LEU A 267 -19.71 -2.77 0.36
N VAL A 268 -20.33 -1.68 -0.09
CA VAL A 268 -20.91 -0.67 0.81
C VAL A 268 -22.05 -1.27 1.63
N GLU A 269 -22.90 -2.12 1.07
CA GLU A 269 -23.95 -2.82 1.82
C GLU A 269 -23.36 -3.74 2.90
N ILE A 270 -22.32 -4.54 2.56
CA ILE A 270 -21.60 -5.36 3.54
C ILE A 270 -21.08 -4.48 4.69
N ALA A 271 -20.43 -3.37 4.35
CA ALA A 271 -19.86 -2.48 5.35
C ALA A 271 -20.92 -1.88 6.28
N ASN A 272 -22.09 -1.50 5.75
CA ASN A 272 -23.20 -1.04 6.58
C ASN A 272 -23.71 -2.15 7.52
N LYS A 273 -23.85 -3.38 7.05
CA LYS A 273 -24.25 -4.53 7.90
C LYS A 273 -23.23 -4.80 9.02
N GLU A 274 -21.93 -4.76 8.72
CA GLU A 274 -20.87 -4.90 9.72
C GLU A 274 -20.86 -3.72 10.72
N PHE A 275 -21.13 -2.50 10.25
CA PHE A 275 -21.25 -1.33 11.10
C PHE A 275 -22.44 -1.45 12.06
N GLU A 276 -23.62 -1.85 11.56
CA GLU A 276 -24.82 -2.07 12.37
C GLU A 276 -24.61 -3.17 13.41
N TRP A 277 -23.92 -4.26 13.04
CA TRP A 277 -23.52 -5.30 13.99
C TRP A 277 -22.63 -4.72 15.09
N CYS A 278 -21.65 -3.88 14.75
CA CYS A 278 -20.80 -3.23 15.75
C CYS A 278 -21.63 -2.34 16.69
N VAL A 279 -22.57 -1.56 16.18
CA VAL A 279 -23.48 -0.74 17.00
C VAL A 279 -24.31 -1.61 17.95
N ALA A 280 -24.78 -2.77 17.53
CA ALA A 280 -25.51 -3.70 18.39
C ALA A 280 -24.64 -4.24 19.53
N GLU A 281 -23.40 -4.64 19.25
CA GLU A 281 -22.44 -5.10 20.27
C GLU A 281 -21.98 -3.96 21.19
N PHE A 282 -21.80 -2.76 20.64
CA PHE A 282 -21.47 -1.56 21.40
C PHE A 282 -22.52 -1.29 22.47
N LYS A 283 -23.81 -1.39 22.12
CA LYS A 283 -24.91 -1.24 23.10
C LYS A 283 -24.87 -2.30 24.19
N LYS A 284 -24.47 -3.54 23.89
CA LYS A 284 -24.32 -4.59 24.92
C LYS A 284 -23.21 -4.21 25.92
N ALA A 285 -22.02 -3.89 25.43
CA ALA A 285 -20.90 -3.46 26.28
C ALA A 285 -21.23 -2.18 27.06
N SER A 286 -21.90 -1.21 26.42
CA SER A 286 -22.37 0.02 27.06
C SER A 286 -23.33 -0.23 28.22
N ARG A 287 -24.27 -1.18 28.08
CA ARG A 287 -25.16 -1.61 29.18
C ARG A 287 -24.39 -2.27 30.31
N GLU A 288 -23.40 -3.12 30.02
CA GLU A 288 -22.50 -3.72 31.02
C GLU A 288 -21.72 -2.64 31.80
N MET A 289 -21.38 -1.51 31.15
CA MET A 289 -20.72 -0.35 31.77
C MET A 289 -21.66 0.62 32.49
N GLY A 290 -22.98 0.40 32.45
CA GLY A 290 -23.97 1.26 33.09
C GLY A 290 -24.37 2.52 32.30
N PHE A 291 -24.03 2.60 31.01
CA PHE A 291 -24.40 3.73 30.14
C PHE A 291 -25.69 3.49 29.32
N GLY A 292 -26.37 2.36 29.53
CA GLY A 292 -27.56 2.01 28.74
C GLY A 292 -27.21 1.82 27.27
N ASP A 293 -28.10 2.26 26.37
CA ASP A 293 -27.90 2.17 24.91
C ASP A 293 -27.06 3.33 24.33
N ASP A 294 -26.62 4.29 25.15
CA ASP A 294 -25.74 5.39 24.75
C ASP A 294 -24.28 4.92 24.68
N TYR A 295 -23.98 4.18 23.61
CA TYR A 295 -22.64 3.63 23.42
C TYR A 295 -21.57 4.70 23.18
N MET A 296 -21.94 5.89 22.70
CA MET A 296 -20.98 6.99 22.52
C MET A 296 -20.49 7.49 23.88
N LYS A 297 -21.36 7.53 24.90
CA LYS A 297 -20.95 7.79 26.28
C LYS A 297 -20.00 6.71 26.82
N ALA A 298 -20.21 5.44 26.46
CA ALA A 298 -19.29 4.36 26.80
C ALA A 298 -17.93 4.50 26.10
N VAL A 299 -17.91 4.85 24.81
CA VAL A 299 -16.69 5.16 24.05
C VAL A 299 -15.92 6.32 24.72
N GLU A 300 -16.60 7.40 25.06
CA GLU A 300 -15.99 8.54 25.76
C GLU A 300 -15.42 8.17 27.14
N ALA A 301 -16.12 7.31 27.89
CA ALA A 301 -15.62 6.81 29.18
C ALA A 301 -14.34 5.98 29.00
N VAL A 302 -14.25 5.14 27.96
CA VAL A 302 -13.05 4.35 27.66
C VAL A 302 -11.88 5.24 27.25
N LYS A 303 -12.12 6.28 26.44
CA LYS A 303 -11.07 7.25 26.06
C LYS A 303 -10.41 7.92 27.26
N LEU A 304 -11.10 8.06 28.38
CA LEU A 304 -10.54 8.65 29.61
C LEU A 304 -9.68 7.68 30.43
N LYS A 305 -9.60 6.40 30.07
CA LYS A 305 -8.80 5.38 30.76
C LYS A 305 -7.37 5.27 30.22
N TYR A 306 -6.76 6.38 29.82
CA TYR A 306 -5.39 6.39 29.30
C TYR A 306 -4.34 6.19 30.42
N VAL A 307 -3.11 5.84 30.04
CA VAL A 307 -1.98 5.73 30.98
C VAL A 307 -1.18 7.03 31.04
N GLU A 308 -0.41 7.22 32.10
CA GLU A 308 0.46 8.40 32.20
C GLU A 308 1.51 8.43 31.07
N PRO A 309 1.95 9.63 30.62
CA PRO A 309 3.06 9.75 29.69
C PRO A 309 4.28 8.93 30.13
N GLY A 310 4.86 8.17 29.20
CA GLY A 310 5.98 7.25 29.46
C GLY A 310 5.57 5.83 29.86
N LYS A 311 4.28 5.55 30.13
CA LYS A 311 3.79 4.20 30.48
C LYS A 311 3.29 3.36 29.31
N GLN A 312 3.13 3.95 28.13
CA GLN A 312 2.67 3.24 26.93
C GLN A 312 3.57 2.04 26.52
N PRO A 313 4.91 2.11 26.62
CA PRO A 313 5.76 0.97 26.26
C PRO A 313 5.54 -0.28 27.13
N GLU A 314 5.37 -0.09 28.45
CA GLU A 314 5.10 -1.18 29.40
C GLU A 314 3.77 -1.86 29.06
N LEU A 315 2.74 -1.05 28.81
CA LEU A 315 1.40 -1.51 28.41
C LEU A 315 1.42 -2.34 27.11
N ILE A 316 2.07 -1.84 26.06
CA ILE A 316 2.10 -2.54 24.76
C ILE A 316 2.89 -3.84 24.88
N ARG A 317 4.02 -3.84 25.61
CA ARG A 317 4.79 -5.06 25.88
C ARG A 317 3.90 -6.12 26.53
N ASP A 318 3.17 -5.76 27.58
CA ASP A 318 2.36 -6.72 28.33
C ASP A 318 1.21 -7.28 27.47
N GLN A 319 0.54 -6.43 26.68
CA GLN A 319 -0.48 -6.85 25.72
C GLN A 319 0.08 -7.78 24.62
N ALA A 320 1.30 -7.52 24.13
CA ALA A 320 1.94 -8.34 23.12
C ALA A 320 2.26 -9.74 23.68
N LEU A 321 2.83 -9.80 24.89
CA LEU A 321 3.16 -11.05 25.57
C LEU A 321 1.90 -11.87 25.86
N GLU A 322 0.82 -11.23 26.30
CA GLU A 322 -0.47 -11.89 26.53
C GLU A 322 -1.02 -12.52 25.25
N ALA A 323 -1.00 -11.79 24.12
CA ALA A 323 -1.47 -12.31 22.84
C ALA A 323 -0.63 -13.50 22.35
N ILE A 324 0.70 -13.40 22.48
CA ILE A 324 1.63 -14.49 22.14
C ILE A 324 1.37 -15.73 22.99
N GLU A 325 1.24 -15.56 24.31
CA GLU A 325 0.94 -16.66 25.22
C GLU A 325 -0.40 -17.31 24.87
N TYR A 326 -1.42 -16.48 24.59
CA TYR A 326 -2.76 -16.96 24.27
C TYR A 326 -2.77 -17.85 23.01
N VAL A 327 -2.15 -17.41 21.91
CA VAL A 327 -2.15 -18.21 20.67
C VAL A 327 -1.35 -19.50 20.80
N LYS A 328 -0.25 -19.48 21.57
CA LYS A 328 0.58 -20.67 21.85
C LYS A 328 -0.17 -21.66 22.74
N LYS A 329 -0.75 -21.19 23.85
CA LYS A 329 -1.49 -22.02 24.82
C LYS A 329 -2.66 -22.77 24.17
N HIS A 330 -3.33 -22.14 23.21
CA HIS A 330 -4.49 -22.73 22.53
C HIS A 330 -4.12 -23.42 21.21
N ASN A 331 -2.82 -23.54 20.87
CA ASN A 331 -2.32 -24.15 19.65
C ASN A 331 -3.01 -23.58 18.39
N LEU A 332 -3.12 -22.24 18.31
CA LEU A 332 -3.81 -21.57 17.21
C LEU A 332 -2.90 -21.41 16.00
N VAL A 333 -1.63 -21.08 16.19
CA VAL A 333 -0.65 -20.88 15.12
C VAL A 333 0.75 -21.16 15.66
N THR A 334 1.65 -21.67 14.81
CA THR A 334 3.05 -21.82 15.19
C THR A 334 3.71 -20.44 15.27
N VAL A 335 4.29 -20.13 16.42
CA VAL A 335 5.10 -18.92 16.64
C VAL A 335 6.58 -19.31 16.67
N PRO A 336 7.36 -19.04 15.61
CA PRO A 336 8.80 -19.27 15.63
C PRO A 336 9.47 -18.49 16.76
N LYS A 337 10.46 -19.10 17.42
CA LYS A 337 11.19 -18.48 18.54
C LYS A 337 11.78 -17.13 18.13
N GLU A 338 12.37 -17.05 16.94
CA GLU A 338 12.97 -15.82 16.46
C GLU A 338 11.90 -14.75 16.18
N ALA A 339 10.68 -15.12 15.77
CA ALA A 339 9.59 -14.15 15.64
C ALA A 339 9.19 -13.61 17.02
N GLU A 340 9.07 -14.47 18.02
CA GLU A 340 8.76 -14.08 19.40
C GLU A 340 9.80 -13.13 20.00
N GLU A 341 11.08 -13.29 19.68
CA GLU A 341 12.20 -12.54 20.29
C GLU A 341 12.58 -11.25 19.53
N THR A 342 12.12 -11.04 18.29
CA THR A 342 12.68 -9.98 17.40
C THR A 342 11.72 -8.85 17.01
N TRP A 343 10.49 -8.81 17.53
CA TRP A 343 9.67 -7.61 17.38
C TRP A 343 10.27 -6.43 18.17
N ARG A 344 10.08 -5.22 17.65
CA ARG A 344 10.66 -3.99 18.20
C ARG A 344 9.59 -2.95 18.45
N MET A 345 9.94 -1.92 19.21
CA MET A 345 9.07 -0.78 19.50
C MET A 345 9.84 0.53 19.33
N GLU A 346 9.23 1.50 18.65
CA GLU A 346 9.76 2.87 18.52
C GLU A 346 8.64 3.89 18.79
N MET A 347 9.01 5.06 19.33
CA MET A 347 8.06 6.15 19.55
C MET A 347 8.01 7.07 18.32
N MET A 348 6.82 7.42 17.85
CA MET A 348 6.66 8.36 16.74
C MET A 348 7.01 9.79 17.15
N SER A 349 7.67 10.54 16.26
CA SER A 349 7.89 11.98 16.43
C SER A 349 6.55 12.74 16.43
N PRO A 350 6.47 13.92 17.07
CA PRO A 350 5.26 14.74 17.05
C PRO A 350 4.75 15.05 15.64
N GLU A 351 5.65 15.33 14.68
CA GLU A 351 5.28 15.61 13.28
C GLU A 351 4.64 14.40 12.61
N ARG A 352 5.14 13.19 12.94
CA ARG A 352 4.58 11.95 12.38
C ARG A 352 3.20 11.66 12.97
N GLN A 353 2.96 11.96 14.25
CA GLN A 353 1.65 11.77 14.88
C GLN A 353 0.57 12.67 14.28
N LEU A 354 0.92 13.83 13.70
CA LEU A 354 -0.04 14.69 12.97
C LEU A 354 -0.57 14.06 11.66
N ILE A 355 0.12 13.05 11.14
CA ILE A 355 -0.22 12.37 9.88
C ILE A 355 -0.73 10.95 10.16
N ALA A 356 -0.13 10.28 11.15
CA ALA A 356 -0.49 8.95 11.61
C ALA A 356 -0.78 8.98 13.13
N PRO A 357 -2.01 9.34 13.54
CA PRO A 357 -2.34 9.57 14.95
C PRO A 357 -2.41 8.28 15.81
N PHE A 358 -2.37 7.11 15.17
CA PHE A 358 -2.50 5.80 15.79
C PHE A 358 -1.27 4.95 15.54
N PHE A 359 -1.17 3.81 16.22
CA PHE A 359 -0.04 2.91 16.03
C PHE A 359 0.00 2.37 14.60
N LEU A 360 1.21 2.12 14.14
CA LEU A 360 1.52 1.43 12.89
C LEU A 360 2.51 0.33 13.22
N GLY A 361 2.66 -0.67 12.36
CA GLY A 361 3.63 -1.71 12.67
C GLY A 361 3.85 -2.77 11.61
N GLY A 362 4.13 -3.98 12.10
CA GLY A 362 4.96 -5.00 11.47
C GLY A 362 6.09 -5.40 12.41
N GLU A 363 7.32 -5.50 11.89
CA GLU A 363 8.50 -5.86 12.69
C GLU A 363 8.79 -4.87 13.83
N THR A 364 8.51 -3.58 13.60
CA THR A 364 8.63 -2.52 14.61
C THR A 364 7.26 -1.88 14.79
N ILE A 365 6.66 -1.99 15.99
CA ILE A 365 5.48 -1.21 16.33
C ILE A 365 5.88 0.24 16.62
N LEU A 366 5.27 1.15 15.88
CA LEU A 366 5.46 2.59 15.99
C LEU A 366 4.34 3.15 16.87
N VAL A 367 4.73 3.65 18.03
CA VAL A 367 3.80 4.07 19.08
C VAL A 367 3.53 5.56 18.99
N SER A 368 2.27 5.91 18.82
CA SER A 368 1.75 7.28 18.84
C SER A 368 1.31 7.63 20.27
N TYR A 369 2.13 8.36 21.00
CA TYR A 369 1.85 8.80 22.38
C TYR A 369 2.52 10.16 22.66
N PRO A 370 2.05 10.96 23.64
CA PRO A 370 2.60 12.28 23.94
C PRO A 370 4.13 12.37 23.96
N THR A 371 4.64 13.41 23.28
CA THR A 371 6.03 13.86 23.39
C THR A 371 6.10 15.26 23.99
N ASP A 372 7.28 15.71 24.42
CA ASP A 372 7.50 17.01 25.06
C ASP A 372 7.08 18.20 24.18
N GLY A 373 7.37 18.14 22.87
CA GLY A 373 7.08 19.17 21.88
C GLY A 373 5.59 19.36 21.49
N MET A 374 4.68 18.53 22.01
CA MET A 374 3.24 18.67 21.73
C MET A 374 2.55 19.68 22.65
N THR A 375 1.51 20.34 22.12
CA THR A 375 0.61 21.18 22.94
C THR A 375 -0.16 20.32 23.95
N HIS A 376 -0.71 20.93 25.00
CA HIS A 376 -1.51 20.19 25.97
C HIS A 376 -2.70 19.48 25.32
N GLU A 377 -3.40 20.15 24.41
CA GLU A 377 -4.51 19.57 23.65
C GLU A 377 -4.08 18.35 22.83
N GLN A 378 -2.98 18.45 22.07
CA GLN A 378 -2.42 17.33 21.30
C GLN A 378 -2.03 16.16 22.20
N LYS A 379 -1.45 16.44 23.37
CA LYS A 379 -1.11 15.41 24.36
C LYS A 379 -2.39 14.69 24.83
N MET A 380 -3.43 15.43 25.20
CA MET A 380 -4.70 14.85 25.63
C MET A 380 -5.36 14.02 24.53
N MET A 381 -5.38 14.51 23.29
CA MET A 381 -5.89 13.76 22.14
C MET A 381 -5.13 12.45 21.89
N SER A 382 -3.79 12.51 21.92
CA SER A 382 -2.93 11.34 21.70
C SER A 382 -3.17 10.27 22.79
N MET A 383 -3.27 10.66 24.06
CA MET A 383 -3.58 9.73 25.16
C MET A 383 -4.97 9.10 25.02
N ARG A 384 -5.99 9.91 24.72
CA ARG A 384 -7.37 9.43 24.55
C ARG A 384 -7.51 8.46 23.37
N GLY A 385 -6.86 8.78 22.25
CA GLY A 385 -6.87 7.97 21.03
C GLY A 385 -6.06 6.68 21.12
N ASN A 386 -5.10 6.59 22.04
CA ASN A 386 -4.21 5.44 22.20
C ASN A 386 -4.26 4.84 23.61
N ASN A 387 -5.44 4.89 24.24
CA ASN A 387 -5.70 4.28 25.56
C ASN A 387 -5.52 2.74 25.54
N PRO A 388 -5.37 2.07 26.70
CA PRO A 388 -5.16 0.62 26.82
C PRO A 388 -6.12 -0.25 26.02
N HIS A 389 -7.41 0.08 26.03
CA HIS A 389 -8.44 -0.74 25.40
C HIS A 389 -8.41 -0.60 23.88
N PHE A 390 -8.11 0.61 23.37
CA PHE A 390 -7.93 0.84 21.94
C PHE A 390 -6.60 0.23 21.47
N ALA A 391 -5.53 0.40 22.24
CA ALA A 391 -4.22 -0.18 21.97
C ALA A 391 -4.26 -1.71 21.91
N ARG A 392 -5.08 -2.37 22.73
CA ARG A 392 -5.18 -3.84 22.80
C ARG A 392 -5.42 -4.48 21.44
N ALA A 393 -6.42 -4.01 20.70
CA ALA A 393 -6.75 -4.53 19.38
C ALA A 393 -5.61 -4.28 18.37
N VAL A 394 -4.92 -3.14 18.50
CA VAL A 394 -3.83 -2.76 17.60
C VAL A 394 -2.55 -3.55 17.90
N THR A 395 -2.27 -3.86 19.17
CA THR A 395 -1.05 -4.57 19.56
C THR A 395 -0.94 -5.95 18.89
N HIS A 396 -1.99 -6.78 18.95
CA HIS A 396 -1.96 -8.09 18.30
C HIS A 396 -2.18 -8.03 16.77
N HIS A 397 -2.81 -6.95 16.27
CA HIS A 397 -2.91 -6.65 14.84
C HIS A 397 -1.53 -6.38 14.23
N GLU A 398 -0.70 -5.57 14.89
CA GLU A 398 0.62 -5.16 14.41
C GLU A 398 1.71 -6.20 14.69
N LEU A 399 1.62 -6.91 15.82
CA LEU A 399 2.65 -7.84 16.26
C LEU A 399 2.26 -9.29 15.95
N ILE A 400 2.14 -10.11 16.99
CA ILE A 400 1.80 -11.53 16.89
C ILE A 400 0.38 -11.69 17.46
N PRO A 401 -0.51 -12.39 16.75
CA PRO A 401 -0.29 -13.18 15.52
C PRO A 401 -0.46 -12.41 14.19
N GLY A 402 -0.64 -11.09 14.22
CA GLY A 402 -0.85 -10.23 13.05
C GLY A 402 0.39 -9.97 12.18
N HIS A 403 0.70 -8.70 11.93
CA HIS A 403 1.67 -8.29 10.91
C HIS A 403 3.10 -8.77 11.17
N HIS A 404 3.62 -8.76 12.40
CA HIS A 404 4.99 -9.23 12.67
C HIS A 404 5.17 -10.69 12.28
N LEU A 405 4.28 -11.57 12.74
CA LEU A 405 4.33 -13.00 12.39
C LEU A 405 4.16 -13.20 10.88
N GLN A 406 3.19 -12.51 10.29
CA GLN A 406 2.91 -12.56 8.85
C GLN A 406 4.13 -12.15 8.01
N GLN A 407 4.76 -11.02 8.32
CA GLN A 407 5.94 -10.53 7.62
C GLN A 407 7.16 -11.43 7.85
N PHE A 408 7.33 -11.94 9.08
CA PHE A 408 8.40 -12.87 9.42
C PHE A 408 8.34 -14.13 8.55
N MET A 409 7.13 -14.68 8.34
CA MET A 409 6.91 -15.88 7.52
C MET A 409 7.01 -15.59 6.02
N ASN A 410 6.46 -14.47 5.54
CA ASN A 410 6.56 -14.05 4.13
C ASN A 410 8.01 -13.86 3.67
N ARG A 411 8.95 -13.49 4.56
CA ARG A 411 10.38 -13.36 4.23
C ARG A 411 11.10 -14.70 4.08
N ARG A 412 10.46 -15.81 4.48
CA ARG A 412 11.06 -17.15 4.52
C ARG A 412 10.48 -18.10 3.49
N HIS A 413 9.19 -18.01 3.22
CA HIS A 413 8.50 -18.96 2.35
C HIS A 413 8.03 -18.31 1.05
N ARG A 414 8.28 -18.99 -0.08
CA ARG A 414 7.82 -18.58 -1.43
C ARG A 414 8.04 -17.09 -1.74
N THR A 415 9.21 -16.56 -1.40
CA THR A 415 9.55 -15.12 -1.49
C THR A 415 9.40 -14.53 -2.90
N TYR A 416 9.45 -15.38 -3.94
CA TYR A 416 9.18 -14.99 -5.33
C TYR A 416 7.76 -14.43 -5.54
N ARG A 417 6.81 -14.74 -4.66
CA ARG A 417 5.44 -14.18 -4.69
C ARG A 417 5.34 -12.77 -4.11
N SER A 418 6.41 -12.21 -3.57
CA SER A 418 6.41 -10.87 -2.96
C SER A 418 5.92 -9.75 -3.88
N MET A 419 6.06 -9.91 -5.20
CA MET A 419 5.53 -8.95 -6.18
C MET A 419 4.00 -8.96 -6.31
N PHE A 420 3.32 -10.00 -5.82
CA PHE A 420 1.86 -10.12 -5.81
C PHE A 420 1.23 -9.56 -4.52
N ARG A 421 1.95 -8.66 -3.84
CA ARG A 421 1.52 -8.06 -2.59
C ARG A 421 0.17 -7.38 -2.74
N THR A 422 -0.75 -7.73 -1.85
CA THR A 422 -2.08 -7.11 -1.78
C THR A 422 -2.44 -6.77 -0.33
N PRO A 423 -3.06 -5.60 -0.08
CA PRO A 423 -3.55 -5.26 1.24
C PRO A 423 -4.66 -6.22 1.72
N PHE A 424 -5.38 -6.89 0.82
CA PHE A 424 -6.42 -7.86 1.19
C PHE A 424 -5.82 -9.07 1.92
N TRP A 425 -4.58 -9.42 1.59
CA TRP A 425 -3.83 -10.44 2.33
C TRP A 425 -3.25 -9.88 3.63
N SER A 426 -2.54 -8.75 3.57
CA SER A 426 -1.81 -8.26 4.74
C SER A 426 -2.72 -7.66 5.81
N GLU A 427 -3.52 -6.67 5.45
CA GLU A 427 -4.45 -6.02 6.37
C GLU A 427 -5.59 -6.97 6.74
N GLY A 428 -6.01 -7.80 5.78
CA GLY A 428 -7.00 -8.84 5.99
C GLY A 428 -6.55 -9.89 7.01
N TRP A 429 -5.30 -10.36 6.94
CA TRP A 429 -4.76 -11.30 7.92
C TRP A 429 -4.77 -10.73 9.34
N ALA A 430 -4.29 -9.50 9.49
CA ALA A 430 -4.21 -8.86 10.80
C ALA A 430 -5.61 -8.60 11.39
N LEU A 431 -6.57 -8.13 10.59
CA LEU A 431 -7.95 -7.94 11.05
C LEU A 431 -8.68 -9.27 11.29
N TYR A 432 -8.41 -10.31 10.51
CA TYR A 432 -8.97 -11.64 10.73
C TYR A 432 -8.68 -12.15 12.16
N TRP A 433 -7.49 -11.88 12.69
CA TRP A 433 -7.17 -12.22 14.08
C TRP A 433 -7.98 -11.42 15.10
N GLU A 434 -8.36 -10.17 14.80
CA GLU A 434 -9.30 -9.41 15.65
C GLU A 434 -10.65 -10.14 15.72
N PHE A 435 -11.13 -10.74 14.62
CA PHE A 435 -12.38 -11.52 14.62
C PHE A 435 -12.26 -12.84 15.40
N ILE A 436 -11.18 -13.60 15.18
CA ILE A 436 -10.96 -14.86 15.88
C ILE A 436 -10.78 -14.65 17.39
N LEU A 437 -10.02 -13.65 17.80
CA LEU A 437 -9.82 -13.34 19.21
C LEU A 437 -11.11 -12.86 19.88
N TRP A 438 -11.93 -12.07 19.18
CA TRP A 438 -13.27 -11.71 19.62
C TRP A 438 -14.15 -12.94 19.88
N ASP A 439 -14.27 -13.84 18.90
CA ASP A 439 -15.11 -15.04 18.99
C ASP A 439 -14.68 -15.99 20.13
N ARG A 440 -13.39 -15.95 20.51
CA ARG A 440 -12.84 -16.78 21.58
C ARG A 440 -12.79 -16.09 22.95
N GLY A 441 -13.39 -14.90 23.06
CA GLY A 441 -13.50 -14.17 24.32
C GLY A 441 -12.17 -13.62 24.85
N PHE A 442 -11.16 -13.43 23.99
CA PHE A 442 -9.90 -12.76 24.36
C PHE A 442 -10.13 -11.30 24.78
N THR A 443 -11.17 -10.70 24.20
CA THR A 443 -11.69 -9.37 24.55
C THR A 443 -12.72 -9.51 25.67
N ALA A 444 -12.24 -9.59 26.92
CA ALA A 444 -13.05 -10.04 28.05
C ALA A 444 -13.90 -8.93 28.70
N THR A 445 -13.29 -7.78 29.00
CA THR A 445 -13.98 -6.70 29.73
C THR A 445 -14.88 -5.89 28.78
N PRO A 446 -15.96 -5.25 29.27
CA PRO A 446 -16.76 -4.41 28.39
C PRO A 446 -15.95 -3.24 27.81
N GLU A 447 -14.96 -2.71 28.52
CA GLU A 447 -14.07 -1.68 27.97
C GLU A 447 -13.17 -2.19 26.85
N ASP A 448 -12.61 -3.41 26.98
CA ASP A 448 -11.89 -4.05 25.88
C ASP A 448 -12.81 -4.27 24.68
N LYS A 449 -14.08 -4.65 24.93
CA LYS A 449 -15.08 -4.81 23.87
C LYS A 449 -15.33 -3.49 23.14
N ILE A 450 -15.49 -2.38 23.88
CA ILE A 450 -15.58 -1.04 23.29
C ILE A 450 -14.36 -0.74 22.42
N GLY A 451 -13.14 -1.04 22.89
CA GLY A 451 -11.92 -0.82 22.12
C GLY A 451 -11.83 -1.63 20.83
N ALA A 452 -12.18 -2.91 20.88
CA ALA A 452 -12.25 -3.77 19.69
C ALA A 452 -13.33 -3.29 18.69
N LEU A 453 -14.50 -2.88 19.19
CA LEU A 453 -15.61 -2.40 18.37
C LEU A 453 -15.35 -1.02 17.76
N PHE A 454 -14.64 -0.14 18.46
CA PHE A 454 -14.15 1.14 17.91
C PHE A 454 -13.35 0.88 16.65
N TRP A 455 -12.42 -0.06 16.73
CA TRP A 455 -11.60 -0.42 15.60
C TRP A 455 -12.35 -1.15 14.50
N ARG A 456 -13.22 -2.12 14.82
CA ARG A 456 -14.01 -2.82 13.80
C ARG A 456 -14.99 -1.90 13.07
N SER A 457 -15.72 -1.04 13.80
CA SER A 457 -16.62 -0.05 13.21
C SER A 457 -15.86 0.99 12.38
N HIS A 458 -14.64 1.36 12.78
CA HIS A 458 -13.73 2.16 11.96
C HIS A 458 -13.38 1.50 10.63
N ARG A 459 -13.03 0.20 10.61
CA ARG A 459 -12.75 -0.51 9.34
C ARG A 459 -14.02 -0.64 8.46
N ALA A 460 -15.21 -0.73 9.05
CA ALA A 460 -16.46 -0.66 8.29
C ALA A 460 -16.69 0.74 7.71
N ALA A 461 -16.53 1.80 8.51
CA ALA A 461 -16.65 3.18 8.06
C ALA A 461 -15.68 3.52 6.93
N ARG A 462 -14.45 2.99 6.98
CA ARG A 462 -13.44 3.06 5.91
C ARG A 462 -13.96 2.61 4.56
N ILE A 463 -14.65 1.48 4.50
CA ILE A 463 -15.26 0.99 3.25
C ILE A 463 -16.34 1.97 2.79
N ILE A 464 -17.24 2.36 3.70
CA ILE A 464 -18.38 3.24 3.39
C ILE A 464 -17.88 4.55 2.80
N PHE A 465 -16.96 5.26 3.46
CA PHE A 465 -16.52 6.55 2.97
C PHE A 465 -15.62 6.42 1.74
N SER A 466 -14.74 5.42 1.69
CA SER A 466 -13.75 5.32 0.60
C SER A 466 -14.43 4.95 -0.72
N LEU A 467 -15.33 3.96 -0.72
CA LEU A 467 -16.06 3.60 -1.93
C LEU A 467 -17.03 4.70 -2.35
N ASN A 468 -17.78 5.31 -1.41
CA ASN A 468 -18.67 6.41 -1.79
C ASN A 468 -17.90 7.65 -2.27
N PHE A 469 -16.70 7.92 -1.76
CA PHE A 469 -15.83 8.97 -2.32
C PHE A 469 -15.45 8.67 -3.77
N HIS A 470 -14.93 7.46 -4.06
CA HIS A 470 -14.54 7.09 -5.41
C HIS A 470 -15.72 6.97 -6.38
N LEU A 471 -16.94 6.74 -5.87
CA LEU A 471 -18.20 6.78 -6.62
C LEU A 471 -18.80 8.19 -6.73
N GLU A 472 -18.14 9.22 -6.17
CA GLU A 472 -18.63 10.60 -6.12
C GLU A 472 -19.99 10.77 -5.39
N LYS A 473 -20.29 9.88 -4.44
CA LYS A 473 -21.50 9.86 -3.60
C LYS A 473 -21.28 10.43 -2.19
N MET A 474 -20.04 10.69 -1.80
CA MET A 474 -19.69 11.24 -0.48
C MET A 474 -18.52 12.22 -0.61
N THR A 475 -18.67 13.38 0.03
CA THR A 475 -17.63 14.40 0.15
C THR A 475 -16.64 14.07 1.27
N PRO A 476 -15.41 14.63 1.25
CA PRO A 476 -14.48 14.47 2.36
C PRO A 476 -15.01 14.95 3.71
N GLN A 477 -15.83 16.00 3.75
CA GLN A 477 -16.39 16.48 5.01
C GLN A 477 -17.40 15.48 5.60
N GLU A 478 -18.26 14.91 4.76
CA GLU A 478 -19.19 13.85 5.19
C GLU A 478 -18.44 12.60 5.69
N ALA A 479 -17.29 12.27 5.10
CA ALA A 479 -16.43 11.20 5.58
C ALA A 479 -15.85 11.51 6.98
N VAL A 480 -15.44 12.76 7.22
CA VAL A 480 -14.97 13.20 8.55
C VAL A 480 -16.11 13.13 9.57
N ASP A 481 -17.28 13.63 9.22
CA ASP A 481 -18.45 13.65 10.09
C ASP A 481 -18.91 12.22 10.42
N LEU A 482 -18.86 11.28 9.48
CA LEU A 482 -19.10 9.85 9.73
C LEU A 482 -18.18 9.29 10.83
N LEU A 483 -16.88 9.59 10.75
CA LEU A 483 -15.91 9.10 11.73
C LEU A 483 -16.09 9.75 13.12
N VAL A 484 -16.44 11.02 13.16
CA VAL A 484 -16.70 11.73 14.43
C VAL A 484 -18.01 11.24 15.06
N ASP A 485 -19.10 11.31 14.31
CA ASP A 485 -20.45 11.18 14.87
C ASP A 485 -20.88 9.73 15.08
N LYS A 486 -20.33 8.78 14.31
CA LYS A 486 -20.75 7.37 14.36
C LYS A 486 -19.71 6.43 14.95
N VAL A 487 -18.42 6.72 14.75
CA VAL A 487 -17.31 5.90 15.30
C VAL A 487 -16.80 6.48 16.62
N GLY A 488 -16.85 7.80 16.79
CA GLY A 488 -16.33 8.49 17.98
C GLY A 488 -14.86 8.84 17.87
N HIS A 489 -14.35 9.15 16.69
CA HIS A 489 -13.01 9.74 16.56
C HIS A 489 -12.98 11.19 17.08
N GLU A 490 -11.81 11.60 17.57
CA GLU A 490 -11.51 13.04 17.71
C GLU A 490 -11.49 13.68 16.32
N ARG A 491 -12.03 14.91 16.17
CA ARG A 491 -12.20 15.55 14.84
C ARG A 491 -10.89 15.69 14.07
N GLU A 492 -9.79 16.03 14.74
CA GLU A 492 -8.47 16.13 14.09
C GLU A 492 -7.95 14.76 13.60
N ASN A 493 -8.17 13.70 14.38
CA ASN A 493 -7.80 12.33 13.98
C ASN A 493 -8.63 11.86 12.79
N ALA A 494 -9.94 12.16 12.78
CA ALA A 494 -10.82 11.88 11.65
C ALA A 494 -10.38 12.63 10.38
N LEU A 495 -10.01 13.91 10.49
CA LEU A 495 -9.49 14.70 9.39
C LEU A 495 -8.19 14.11 8.83
N ALA A 496 -7.24 13.77 9.70
CA ALA A 496 -5.98 13.16 9.30
C ALA A 496 -6.19 11.82 8.56
N GLU A 497 -7.14 11.02 9.04
CA GLU A 497 -7.50 9.73 8.45
C GLU A 497 -8.12 9.86 7.06
N VAL A 498 -9.14 10.72 6.90
CA VAL A 498 -9.80 10.93 5.61
C VAL A 498 -8.80 11.53 4.60
N ARG A 499 -7.97 12.48 5.04
CA ARG A 499 -6.91 13.06 4.23
C ARG A 499 -5.96 11.98 3.72
N ARG A 500 -5.44 11.13 4.60
CA ARG A 500 -4.52 10.04 4.23
C ARG A 500 -5.18 9.04 3.28
N SER A 501 -6.48 8.81 3.43
CA SER A 501 -7.24 7.92 2.56
C SER A 501 -7.39 8.47 1.14
N PHE A 502 -7.44 9.79 0.96
CA PHE A 502 -7.69 10.43 -0.34
C PHE A 502 -6.47 11.12 -0.96
N ALA A 503 -5.36 11.30 -0.23
CA ALA A 503 -4.15 11.99 -0.70
C ALA A 503 -3.42 11.25 -1.84
N GLY A 504 -3.78 9.99 -2.12
CA GLY A 504 -3.21 9.18 -3.20
C GLY A 504 -1.95 8.40 -2.81
N ASP A 505 -1.65 8.30 -1.50
CA ASP A 505 -0.62 7.42 -0.96
C ASP A 505 -1.05 5.94 -0.93
N TYR A 506 -2.36 5.71 -0.98
CA TYR A 506 -2.97 4.39 -1.01
C TYR A 506 -3.77 4.18 -2.29
N GLY A 507 -3.79 2.93 -2.76
CA GLY A 507 -4.68 2.53 -3.84
C GLY A 507 -6.16 2.64 -3.43
N PRO A 508 -7.08 2.75 -4.40
CA PRO A 508 -8.50 3.03 -4.16
C PRO A 508 -9.23 1.95 -3.34
N LEU A 509 -8.69 0.72 -3.32
CA LEU A 509 -9.25 -0.40 -2.54
C LEU A 509 -8.57 -0.61 -1.19
N TYR A 510 -7.53 0.16 -0.84
CA TYR A 510 -6.73 -0.10 0.35
C TYR A 510 -7.57 -0.04 1.63
N GLN A 511 -8.45 0.95 1.75
CA GLN A 511 -9.29 1.13 2.95
C GLN A 511 -10.28 -0.03 3.15
N MET A 512 -10.79 -0.62 2.07
CA MET A 512 -11.69 -1.77 2.15
C MET A 512 -10.98 -3.11 2.33
N ALA A 513 -9.72 -3.19 1.94
CA ALA A 513 -8.94 -4.41 1.95
C ALA A 513 -8.79 -5.03 3.36
N TYR A 514 -8.76 -4.19 4.39
CA TYR A 514 -8.80 -4.60 5.80
C TYR A 514 -9.95 -5.57 6.06
N MET A 515 -11.18 -5.05 6.01
CA MET A 515 -12.38 -5.80 6.37
C MET A 515 -12.75 -6.85 5.34
N MET A 516 -12.60 -6.58 4.04
CA MET A 516 -12.90 -7.59 3.04
C MET A 516 -11.92 -8.77 3.09
N GLY A 517 -10.62 -8.50 3.23
CA GLY A 517 -9.63 -9.55 3.43
C GLY A 517 -9.87 -10.33 4.72
N GLY A 518 -10.18 -9.63 5.82
CA GLY A 518 -10.51 -10.26 7.10
C GLY A 518 -11.74 -11.18 7.01
N LEU A 519 -12.80 -10.75 6.32
CA LEU A 519 -14.00 -11.55 6.08
C LEU A 519 -13.73 -12.76 5.18
N GLN A 520 -12.85 -12.63 4.17
CA GLN A 520 -12.41 -13.76 3.34
C GLN A 520 -11.72 -14.84 4.19
N PHE A 521 -10.72 -14.46 4.98
CA PHE A 521 -10.03 -15.42 5.87
C PHE A 521 -10.97 -15.99 6.92
N TYR A 522 -11.87 -15.18 7.47
CA TYR A 522 -12.84 -15.60 8.48
C TYR A 522 -13.84 -16.62 7.93
N GLN A 523 -14.36 -16.39 6.73
CA GLN A 523 -15.23 -17.37 6.07
C GLN A 523 -14.45 -18.64 5.73
N LEU A 524 -13.21 -18.52 5.23
CA LEU A 524 -12.38 -19.68 4.92
C LEU A 524 -12.03 -20.51 6.17
N HIS A 525 -11.78 -19.84 7.30
CA HIS A 525 -11.58 -20.49 8.60
C HIS A 525 -12.83 -21.25 9.04
N LYS A 526 -14.02 -20.66 8.93
CA LYS A 526 -15.29 -21.37 9.18
C LYS A 526 -15.45 -22.61 8.28
N ASP A 527 -15.13 -22.47 7.00
CA ASP A 527 -15.28 -23.53 6.01
C ASP A 527 -14.31 -24.69 6.22
N LEU A 528 -13.11 -24.46 6.79
CA LEU A 528 -12.06 -25.47 6.95
C LEU A 528 -11.87 -25.91 8.41
N VAL A 529 -11.76 -24.97 9.34
CA VAL A 529 -11.59 -25.24 10.77
C VAL A 529 -12.94 -25.47 11.44
N GLY A 530 -13.93 -24.60 11.19
CA GLY A 530 -15.28 -24.75 11.73
C GLY A 530 -15.95 -26.07 11.30
N SER A 531 -15.69 -26.52 10.07
CA SER A 531 -16.14 -27.82 9.56
C SER A 531 -15.24 -29.01 9.95
N LYS A 532 -14.19 -28.77 10.74
CA LYS A 532 -13.22 -29.78 11.24
C LYS A 532 -12.40 -30.50 10.16
N LYS A 533 -12.26 -29.89 8.97
CA LYS A 533 -11.34 -30.40 7.92
C LYS A 533 -9.88 -30.09 8.24
N MET A 534 -9.62 -29.04 9.03
CA MET A 534 -8.31 -28.64 9.51
C MET A 534 -8.39 -28.24 10.98
N THR A 535 -7.27 -28.29 11.69
CA THR A 535 -7.11 -27.60 12.99
C THR A 535 -6.74 -26.14 12.78
N ASP A 536 -6.88 -25.30 13.83
CA ASP A 536 -6.41 -23.91 13.80
C ASP A 536 -4.93 -23.82 13.36
N ALA A 537 -4.03 -24.58 14.00
CA ALA A 537 -2.61 -24.57 13.66
C ALA A 537 -2.34 -24.97 12.20
N GLN A 538 -2.99 -26.04 11.70
CA GLN A 538 -2.83 -26.47 10.31
C GLN A 538 -3.27 -25.38 9.33
N PHE A 539 -4.38 -24.70 9.62
CA PHE A 539 -4.92 -23.65 8.78
C PHE A 539 -3.98 -22.44 8.72
N HIS A 540 -3.62 -21.89 9.88
CA HIS A 540 -2.79 -20.69 9.95
C HIS A 540 -1.36 -20.93 9.41
N ASP A 541 -0.75 -22.06 9.74
CA ASP A 541 0.62 -22.37 9.29
C ASP A 541 0.68 -22.57 7.77
N ALA A 542 -0.35 -23.22 7.18
CA ALA A 542 -0.43 -23.39 5.74
C ALA A 542 -0.52 -22.03 5.03
N ILE A 543 -1.39 -21.12 5.50
CA ILE A 543 -1.51 -19.76 4.95
C ILE A 543 -0.18 -19.02 5.02
N LEU A 544 0.47 -19.01 6.19
CA LEU A 544 1.72 -18.27 6.41
C LEU A 544 2.89 -18.75 5.53
N ARG A 545 2.85 -19.99 5.02
CA ARG A 545 3.85 -20.53 4.10
C ARG A 545 3.60 -20.20 2.62
N GLU A 546 2.42 -19.71 2.27
CA GLU A 546 2.07 -19.44 0.87
C GLU A 546 2.50 -18.05 0.39
N ASN A 547 2.87 -17.16 1.30
CA ASN A 547 3.18 -15.75 1.01
C ASN A 547 1.97 -14.98 0.43
N THR A 548 2.16 -13.69 0.17
CA THR A 548 1.08 -12.78 -0.22
C THR A 548 0.48 -13.08 -1.60
N MET A 549 -0.85 -13.07 -1.65
CA MET A 549 -1.67 -13.23 -2.85
C MET A 549 -3.14 -12.84 -2.57
N PRO A 550 -4.00 -12.62 -3.59
CA PRO A 550 -5.45 -12.52 -3.39
C PRO A 550 -6.01 -13.72 -2.61
N VAL A 551 -6.87 -13.47 -1.63
CA VAL A 551 -7.33 -14.52 -0.68
C VAL A 551 -8.07 -15.67 -1.38
N GLU A 552 -8.67 -15.45 -2.54
CA GLU A 552 -9.25 -16.54 -3.36
C GLU A 552 -8.19 -17.57 -3.80
N MET A 553 -6.95 -17.16 -4.09
CA MET A 553 -5.89 -18.10 -4.46
C MET A 553 -5.40 -18.91 -3.27
N VAL A 554 -5.50 -18.36 -2.07
CA VAL A 554 -5.22 -19.05 -0.81
C VAL A 554 -6.26 -20.13 -0.58
N ARG A 555 -7.54 -19.76 -0.73
CA ARG A 555 -8.65 -20.70 -0.71
C ARG A 555 -8.46 -21.80 -1.76
N ALA A 556 -8.05 -21.44 -2.98
CA ALA A 556 -7.82 -22.42 -4.03
C ALA A 556 -6.72 -23.44 -3.65
N ILE A 557 -5.62 -22.99 -3.02
CA ILE A 557 -4.56 -23.88 -2.51
C ILE A 557 -5.11 -24.81 -1.42
N LEU A 558 -5.69 -24.25 -0.36
CA LEU A 558 -6.11 -25.03 0.80
C LEU A 558 -7.25 -26.01 0.49
N THR A 559 -8.13 -25.66 -0.45
CA THR A 559 -9.27 -26.50 -0.84
C THR A 559 -8.97 -27.41 -2.04
N LYS A 560 -7.80 -27.28 -2.67
CA LYS A 560 -7.45 -27.93 -3.94
C LYS A 560 -8.52 -27.68 -5.02
N GLN A 561 -9.02 -26.45 -5.09
CA GLN A 561 -10.04 -26.03 -6.04
C GLN A 561 -9.57 -26.28 -7.46
N LYS A 562 -10.40 -26.87 -8.33
CA LYS A 562 -10.04 -27.04 -9.73
C LYS A 562 -9.93 -25.66 -10.40
N LEU A 563 -8.76 -25.36 -10.97
CA LEU A 563 -8.49 -24.12 -11.69
C LEU A 563 -8.48 -24.36 -13.20
N ASN A 564 -8.71 -23.30 -13.96
CA ASN A 564 -8.49 -23.24 -15.41
C ASN A 564 -7.70 -21.96 -15.74
N ARG A 565 -7.22 -21.85 -16.99
CA ARG A 565 -6.33 -20.77 -17.45
C ARG A 565 -6.96 -19.37 -17.38
N ASP A 566 -8.28 -19.29 -17.42
CA ASP A 566 -9.07 -18.05 -17.43
C ASP A 566 -9.96 -17.98 -16.18
N PHE A 567 -9.45 -18.51 -15.08
CA PHE A 567 -10.18 -18.59 -13.83
C PHE A 567 -10.70 -17.21 -13.39
N GLN A 568 -11.99 -17.15 -13.10
CA GLN A 568 -12.64 -16.01 -12.49
C GLN A 568 -13.31 -16.46 -11.19
N THR A 569 -13.10 -15.68 -10.13
CA THR A 569 -13.71 -15.96 -8.84
C THR A 569 -15.23 -15.80 -8.91
N ASN A 570 -15.93 -16.70 -8.23
CA ASN A 570 -17.35 -16.56 -7.90
C ASN A 570 -17.60 -16.71 -6.40
N TRP A 571 -16.53 -16.60 -5.59
CA TRP A 571 -16.57 -16.84 -4.15
C TRP A 571 -17.21 -15.69 -3.39
N ARG A 572 -18.53 -15.77 -3.22
CA ARG A 572 -19.30 -14.84 -2.38
C ARG A 572 -19.16 -15.26 -0.91
N TYR A 573 -18.17 -14.71 -0.21
CA TYR A 573 -17.80 -15.07 1.17
C TYR A 573 -18.64 -14.40 2.28
N TYR A 574 -19.42 -13.36 1.96
CA TYR A 574 -20.31 -12.72 2.93
C TYR A 574 -21.72 -13.36 2.91
N PRO A 575 -22.21 -13.92 4.03
CA PRO A 575 -23.52 -14.56 4.08
C PRO A 575 -24.67 -13.54 3.99
N GLY A 576 -25.80 -13.93 3.39
CA GLY A 576 -27.02 -13.10 3.35
C GLY A 576 -27.00 -11.96 2.31
N LEU A 577 -26.09 -12.03 1.33
CA LEU A 577 -25.97 -11.12 0.19
C LEU A 577 -26.05 -11.84 -1.16
N SER A 578 -26.63 -13.04 -1.17
CA SER A 578 -26.89 -13.79 -2.41
C SER A 578 -28.05 -13.16 -3.19
N LYS A 579 -27.89 -13.10 -4.51
CA LYS A 579 -28.81 -12.55 -5.52
C LYS A 579 -30.28 -12.87 -5.31
#